data_AF-M4CFC9-F1
#
_entry.id   AF-M4CFC9-F1
#
_cell.length_a   1.000
_cell.length_b   1.000
_cell.length_c   1.000
_cell.angle_alpha   90.00
_cell.angle_beta   90.00
_cell.angle_gamma   90.00
#
_symmetry.space_group_name_H-M   'P 1'
#
loop_
_entity.id
_entity.type
_entity.pdbx_description
1 polymer ?
#
loop_
_entity_poly.entity_id
_entity_poly.type
_entity_poly.pdbx_seq_one_letter_code
_entity_poly.pdbx_strand_id
1 'polypeptide(L)'
;MLVKALVFISLGCDLEPQFNEPYLPTSLQDFWGRRWNLMVTAILRPAVYDPVQRIAEWKMSSDHARFLAVLATFLVSGAVHELIFFYITHEMPTGEVTWFFVLHGVCTAVEVAVKKRTFIRRWKMSHMVSRPLTVGFVVLTTGWLFFPPLIRGGMFEKLPNEVLLCIDFVKHKLFNFGS
;
A
#
# COMPACT_ATOMS: atom_id res chain seq x y z
N MET A 1 -5.27 -11.63 -14.68
CA MET A 1 -5.39 -12.95 -15.34
C MET A 1 -4.26 -13.18 -16.35
N LEU A 2 -4.12 -12.35 -17.39
CA LEU A 2 -3.14 -12.57 -18.48
C LEU A 2 -1.67 -12.49 -18.03
N VAL A 3 -1.29 -11.48 -17.24
CA VAL A 3 0.07 -11.34 -16.68
C VAL A 3 0.40 -12.49 -15.72
N LYS A 4 -0.58 -12.89 -14.91
CA LYS A 4 -0.44 -13.99 -13.94
C LYS A 4 -0.18 -15.32 -14.66
N ALA A 5 -0.94 -15.58 -15.73
CA ALA A 5 -0.77 -16.74 -16.58
C ALA A 5 0.58 -16.71 -17.32
N LEU A 6 0.99 -15.56 -17.86
CA LEU A 6 2.29 -15.42 -18.53
C LEU A 6 3.47 -15.68 -17.59
N VAL A 7 3.42 -15.15 -16.37
CA VAL A 7 4.48 -15.41 -15.36
C VAL A 7 4.45 -16.86 -14.89
N PHE A 8 3.27 -17.44 -14.68
CA PHE A 8 3.17 -18.87 -14.34
C PHE A 8 3.74 -19.76 -15.45
N ILE A 9 3.42 -19.46 -16.71
CA ILE A 9 3.90 -20.21 -17.88
C ILE A 9 5.42 -20.04 -18.08
N SER A 10 5.97 -18.86 -17.79
CA SER A 10 7.40 -18.56 -18.02
C SER A 10 8.31 -18.92 -16.86
N LEU A 11 7.85 -18.79 -15.61
CA LEU A 11 8.66 -18.98 -14.40
C LEU A 11 8.20 -20.14 -13.51
N GLY A 12 7.06 -20.77 -13.81
CA GLY A 12 6.51 -21.89 -13.00
C GLY A 12 6.02 -21.48 -11.61
N CYS A 13 6.05 -20.19 -11.28
CA CYS A 13 5.63 -19.64 -9.99
C CYS A 13 4.19 -19.13 -10.07
N ASP A 14 3.32 -19.63 -9.21
CA ASP A 14 2.00 -19.03 -9.01
C ASP A 14 2.19 -17.72 -8.24
N LEU A 15 1.90 -16.58 -8.89
CA LEU A 15 1.96 -15.30 -8.20
C LEU A 15 0.85 -15.26 -7.14
N GLU A 16 1.16 -14.96 -5.89
CA GLU A 16 0.10 -14.61 -4.95
C GLU A 16 -0.64 -13.36 -5.47
N PRO A 17 -1.99 -13.31 -5.50
CA PRO A 17 -2.72 -12.15 -5.98
C PRO A 17 -2.30 -10.89 -5.20
N GLN A 18 -1.76 -9.89 -5.87
CA GLN A 18 -1.31 -8.65 -5.21
C GLN A 18 -2.49 -7.82 -4.68
N PHE A 19 -3.64 -7.89 -5.34
CA PHE A 19 -4.86 -7.18 -4.95
C PHE A 19 -6.03 -8.16 -4.87
N ASN A 20 -6.91 -7.96 -3.90
CA ASN A 20 -8.12 -8.74 -3.71
C ASN A 20 -9.32 -7.80 -3.55
N GLU A 21 -9.95 -7.45 -4.68
CA GLU A 21 -11.12 -6.55 -4.76
C GLU A 21 -10.98 -5.30 -3.86
N PRO A 22 -9.99 -4.43 -4.11
CA PRO A 22 -9.66 -3.30 -3.24
C PRO A 22 -10.75 -2.21 -3.19
N TYR A 23 -11.75 -2.27 -4.07
CA TYR A 23 -12.93 -1.40 -4.10
C TYR A 23 -14.05 -1.86 -3.16
N LEU A 24 -13.91 -3.04 -2.55
CA LEU A 24 -14.89 -3.66 -1.66
C LEU A 24 -14.49 -3.69 -0.16
N PRO A 25 -13.63 -2.80 0.39
CA PRO A 25 -13.13 -2.93 1.74
C PRO A 25 -14.21 -2.59 2.76
N THR A 26 -14.34 -3.42 3.79
CA THR A 26 -15.30 -3.17 4.87
C THR A 26 -14.74 -2.25 5.97
N SER A 27 -13.46 -1.87 5.85
CA SER A 27 -12.63 -1.35 6.95
C SER A 27 -11.25 -0.96 6.42
N LEU A 28 -10.53 -0.05 7.08
CA LEU A 28 -9.14 0.26 6.73
C LEU A 28 -8.21 -0.91 7.02
N GLN A 29 -8.46 -1.64 8.11
CA GLN A 29 -7.77 -2.89 8.40
C GLN A 29 -7.99 -3.94 7.29
N ASP A 30 -9.24 -4.05 6.79
CA ASP A 30 -9.58 -4.98 5.70
C ASP A 30 -8.92 -4.55 4.38
N PHE A 31 -8.89 -3.24 4.10
CA PHE A 31 -8.20 -2.68 2.95
C PHE A 31 -6.70 -3.02 2.97
N TRP A 32 -5.96 -2.54 3.98
CA TRP A 32 -4.51 -2.69 4.06
C TRP A 32 -4.04 -4.12 4.35
N GLY A 33 -4.83 -4.90 5.09
CA GLY A 33 -4.41 -6.22 5.53
C GLY A 33 -4.80 -7.36 4.60
N ARG A 34 -5.85 -7.20 3.79
CA ARG A 34 -6.47 -8.32 3.05
C ARG A 34 -6.83 -8.04 1.61
N ARG A 35 -6.73 -6.79 1.15
CA ARG A 35 -7.21 -6.39 -0.18
C ARG A 35 -6.20 -5.60 -0.99
N TRP A 36 -5.35 -4.82 -0.32
CA TRP A 36 -4.36 -3.96 -0.93
C TRP A 36 -2.95 -4.53 -0.75
N ASN A 37 -2.25 -4.73 -1.86
CA ASN A 37 -0.84 -5.12 -1.92
C ASN A 37 -0.44 -6.23 -0.93
N LEU A 38 -1.04 -7.42 -1.11
CA LEU A 38 -0.86 -8.57 -0.22
C LEU A 38 0.60 -9.02 -0.11
N MET A 39 1.38 -8.81 -1.16
CA MET A 39 2.81 -9.08 -1.16
C MET A 39 3.56 -8.20 -0.15
N VAL A 40 3.30 -6.88 -0.14
CA VAL A 40 3.92 -5.97 0.83
C VAL A 40 3.48 -6.32 2.25
N THR A 41 2.22 -6.66 2.46
CA THR A 41 1.73 -7.12 3.76
C THR A 41 2.42 -8.42 4.20
N ALA A 42 2.63 -9.38 3.29
CA ALA A 42 3.33 -10.63 3.57
C ALA A 42 4.82 -10.43 3.90
N ILE A 43 5.46 -9.38 3.38
CA ILE A 43 6.86 -9.04 3.68
C ILE A 43 6.94 -8.26 5.01
N LEU A 44 6.15 -7.21 5.17
CA LEU A 44 6.23 -6.32 6.33
C LEU A 44 5.78 -7.01 7.63
N ARG A 45 4.91 -8.01 7.54
CA ARG A 45 4.42 -8.74 8.71
C ARG A 45 5.54 -9.45 9.48
N PRO A 46 6.31 -10.37 8.88
CA PRO A 46 7.47 -10.98 9.55
C PRO A 46 8.64 -10.01 9.72
N ALA A 47 8.82 -9.03 8.83
CA ALA A 47 9.97 -8.13 8.87
C ALA A 47 9.87 -7.02 9.94
N VAL A 48 8.66 -6.51 10.20
CA VAL A 48 8.44 -5.34 11.06
C VAL A 48 7.38 -5.62 12.11
N TYR A 49 6.18 -6.03 11.71
CA TYR A 49 5.05 -6.12 12.63
C TYR A 49 5.29 -7.12 13.78
N ASP A 50 5.61 -8.38 13.44
CA ASP A 50 5.82 -9.45 14.41
C ASP A 50 7.00 -9.16 15.38
N PRO A 51 8.20 -8.74 14.92
CA PRO A 51 9.30 -8.43 15.83
C PRO A 51 8.98 -7.23 16.73
N VAL A 52 8.40 -6.15 16.18
CA VAL A 52 8.04 -4.97 16.99
C VAL A 52 6.98 -5.33 18.03
N GLN A 53 5.95 -6.12 17.66
CA GLN A 53 4.93 -6.55 18.61
C GLN A 53 5.55 -7.38 19.73
N ARG A 54 6.40 -8.37 19.42
CA ARG A 54 7.04 -9.23 20.42
C ARG A 54 7.89 -8.43 21.40
N ILE A 55 8.70 -7.49 20.91
CA ILE A 55 9.54 -6.64 21.75
C ILE A 55 8.68 -5.72 22.63
N ALA A 56 7.62 -5.16 22.06
CA ALA A 56 6.72 -4.27 22.80
C ALA A 56 5.95 -5.02 23.89
N GLU A 57 5.48 -6.23 23.65
CA GLU A 57 4.75 -7.04 24.64
C GLU A 57 5.57 -7.33 25.91
N TRP A 58 6.90 -7.24 25.87
CA TRP A 58 7.74 -7.37 27.06
C TRP A 58 7.64 -6.18 28.02
N LYS A 59 7.28 -5.00 27.51
CA LYS A 59 7.29 -3.73 28.27
C LYS A 59 5.91 -3.11 28.46
N MET A 60 4.93 -3.44 27.61
CA MET A 60 3.61 -2.81 27.60
C MET A 60 2.48 -3.83 27.41
N SER A 61 1.25 -3.42 27.75
CA SER A 61 0.06 -4.24 27.53
C SER A 61 -0.11 -4.63 26.05
N SER A 62 -0.70 -5.81 25.79
CA SER A 62 -0.84 -6.36 24.43
C SER A 62 -1.55 -5.39 23.46
N ASP A 63 -2.46 -4.54 23.94
CA ASP A 63 -3.13 -3.55 23.08
C ASP A 63 -2.21 -2.41 22.65
N HIS A 64 -1.36 -1.92 23.55
CA HIS A 64 -0.38 -0.88 23.23
C HIS A 64 0.73 -1.44 22.33
N ALA A 65 1.14 -2.70 22.57
CA ALA A 65 2.12 -3.38 21.73
C ALA A 65 1.62 -3.55 20.28
N ARG A 66 0.34 -3.93 20.10
CA ARG A 66 -0.27 -4.01 18.76
C ARG A 66 -0.37 -2.65 18.10
N PHE A 67 -0.80 -1.62 18.83
CA PHE A 67 -0.86 -0.26 18.29
C PHE A 67 0.53 0.19 17.79
N LEU A 68 1.57 -0.02 18.59
CA LEU A 68 2.94 0.30 18.23
C LEU A 68 3.42 -0.50 17.01
N ALA A 69 3.10 -1.79 16.94
CA ALA A 69 3.47 -2.65 15.81
C ALA A 69 2.80 -2.21 14.50
N VAL A 70 1.51 -1.84 14.54
CA VAL A 70 0.81 -1.26 13.37
C VAL A 70 1.49 0.04 12.96
N LEU A 71 1.69 0.97 13.90
CA LEU A 71 2.29 2.27 13.60
C LEU A 71 3.70 2.14 13.00
N ALA A 72 4.54 1.28 13.58
CA ALA A 72 5.88 1.01 13.07
C ALA A 72 5.85 0.42 11.66
N THR A 73 4.93 -0.51 11.38
CA THR A 73 4.77 -1.12 10.06
C THR A 73 4.41 -0.08 9.01
N PHE A 74 3.46 0.80 9.31
CA PHE A 74 3.07 1.89 8.40
C PHE A 74 4.17 2.92 8.24
N LEU A 75 4.91 3.25 9.30
CA LEU A 75 6.03 4.19 9.23
C LEU A 75 7.15 3.66 8.33
N VAL A 76 7.55 2.40 8.49
CA VAL A 76 8.56 1.76 7.63
C VAL A 76 8.07 1.69 6.19
N SER A 77 6.80 1.34 5.97
CA SER A 77 6.21 1.35 4.63
C SER A 77 6.25 2.75 4.01
N GLY A 78 5.89 3.79 4.77
CA GLY A 78 5.92 5.18 4.32
C GLY A 78 7.33 5.65 3.95
N ALA A 79 8.32 5.36 4.78
CA ALA A 79 9.72 5.69 4.50
C ALA A 79 10.24 5.02 3.22
N VAL A 80 9.87 3.75 2.99
CA VAL A 80 10.23 3.03 1.75
C VAL A 80 9.53 3.67 0.54
N HIS A 81 8.27 4.07 0.65
CA HIS A 81 7.58 4.75 -0.45
C HIS A 81 8.16 6.14 -0.73
N GLU A 82 8.56 6.88 0.30
CA GLU A 82 9.25 8.15 0.16
C GLU A 82 10.58 7.98 -0.58
N LEU A 83 11.34 6.92 -0.25
CA LEU A 83 12.58 6.57 -0.93
C LEU A 83 12.34 6.20 -2.40
N ILE A 84 11.32 5.38 -2.68
CA ILE A 84 10.94 5.03 -4.06
C ILE A 84 10.55 6.29 -4.85
N PHE A 85 9.80 7.20 -4.24
CA PHE A 85 9.40 8.45 -4.88
C PHE A 85 10.61 9.32 -5.18
N PHE A 86 11.52 9.47 -4.22
CA PHE A 86 12.79 10.17 -4.43
C PHE A 86 13.58 9.59 -5.62
N TYR A 87 13.66 8.26 -5.75
CA TYR A 87 14.34 7.63 -6.88
C TYR A 87 13.62 7.80 -8.22
N ILE A 88 12.30 7.93 -8.24
CA ILE A 88 11.53 8.07 -9.48
C ILE A 88 11.45 9.53 -9.93
N THR A 89 11.19 10.46 -9.00
CA THR A 89 10.97 11.87 -9.32
C THR A 89 12.28 12.66 -9.33
N HIS A 90 13.30 12.18 -8.63
CA HIS A 90 14.54 12.90 -8.29
C HIS A 90 14.29 14.20 -7.48
N GLU A 91 13.10 14.34 -6.90
CA GLU A 91 12.71 15.46 -6.04
C GLU A 91 12.96 15.11 -4.58
N MET A 92 13.41 16.09 -3.79
CA MET A 92 13.69 15.89 -2.36
C MET A 92 12.47 15.32 -1.61
N PRO A 93 12.69 14.35 -0.69
CA PRO A 93 11.59 13.74 0.06
C PRO A 93 10.96 14.79 0.98
N THR A 94 9.67 15.07 0.76
CA THR A 94 8.92 16.09 1.51
C THR A 94 8.25 15.51 2.76
N GLY A 95 8.22 14.18 2.88
CA GLY A 95 7.57 13.45 3.96
C GLY A 95 6.05 13.32 3.79
N GLU A 96 5.46 13.87 2.73
CA GLU A 96 4.02 13.83 2.49
C GLU A 96 3.51 12.39 2.32
N VAL A 97 4.29 11.54 1.63
CA VAL A 97 3.97 10.13 1.44
C VAL A 97 4.10 9.38 2.77
N THR A 98 5.16 9.66 3.53
CA THR A 98 5.32 9.09 4.87
C THR A 98 4.13 9.48 5.78
N TRP A 99 3.68 10.73 5.73
CA TRP A 99 2.52 11.19 6.49
C TRP A 99 1.22 10.52 6.07
N PHE A 100 1.02 10.24 4.78
CA PHE A 100 -0.10 9.42 4.30
C PHE A 100 -0.11 8.07 5.02
N PHE A 101 1.00 7.34 5.02
CA PHE A 101 1.06 6.04 5.68
C PHE A 101 0.88 6.15 7.20
N VAL A 102 1.49 7.15 7.86
CA VAL A 102 1.31 7.36 9.31
C VAL A 102 -0.15 7.61 9.66
N LEU A 103 -0.84 8.50 8.91
CA LEU A 103 -2.27 8.76 9.11
C LEU A 103 -3.10 7.49 8.97
N HIS A 104 -2.86 6.72 7.90
CA HIS A 104 -3.55 5.43 7.69
C HIS A 104 -3.24 4.41 8.79
N GLY A 105 -2.01 4.38 9.29
CA GLY A 105 -1.60 3.51 10.40
C GLY A 105 -2.31 3.85 11.69
N VAL A 106 -2.37 5.14 12.05
CA VAL A 106 -3.11 5.62 13.23
C VAL A 106 -4.60 5.31 13.10
N CYS A 107 -5.23 5.64 11.96
CA CYS A 107 -6.64 5.34 11.73
C CYS A 107 -6.93 3.85 11.80
N THR A 108 -6.08 3.00 11.21
CA THR A 108 -6.22 1.53 11.27
C THR A 108 -6.08 1.02 12.69
N ALA A 109 -5.10 1.50 13.45
CA ALA A 109 -4.86 1.06 14.82
C ALA A 109 -6.01 1.49 15.77
N VAL A 110 -6.53 2.71 15.60
CA VAL A 110 -7.73 3.19 16.29
C VAL A 110 -8.95 2.33 15.91
N GLU A 111 -9.14 2.02 14.62
CA GLU A 111 -10.24 1.18 14.17
C GLU A 111 -10.19 -0.21 14.83
N VAL A 112 -9.01 -0.82 14.93
CA VAL A 112 -8.78 -2.10 15.61
C VAL A 112 -9.11 -2.01 17.10
N ALA A 113 -8.66 -0.95 17.77
CA ALA A 113 -8.93 -0.73 19.19
C ALA A 113 -10.43 -0.51 19.47
N VAL A 114 -11.10 0.29 18.62
CA VAL A 114 -12.55 0.53 18.70
C VAL A 114 -13.30 -0.76 18.46
N LYS A 115 -12.98 -1.52 17.40
CA LYS A 115 -13.60 -2.82 17.11
C LYS A 115 -13.44 -3.80 18.27
N LYS A 116 -12.29 -3.83 18.93
CA LYS A 116 -12.08 -4.69 20.10
C LYS A 116 -13.01 -4.31 21.26
N ARG A 117 -13.16 -3.01 21.55
CA ARG A 117 -14.11 -2.52 22.59
C ARG A 117 -15.58 -2.66 22.19
N THR A 118 -15.93 -2.43 20.93
CA THR A 118 -17.32 -2.49 20.45
C THR A 118 -17.78 -3.91 20.13
N PHE A 119 -16.86 -4.85 19.88
CA PHE A 119 -17.17 -6.28 19.82
C PHE A 119 -17.56 -6.81 21.20
N ILE A 120 -16.93 -6.31 22.26
CA ILE A 120 -17.40 -6.52 23.64
C ILE A 120 -18.80 -5.87 23.84
N ARG A 121 -19.11 -4.80 23.09
CA ARG A 121 -20.35 -4.01 23.18
C ARG A 121 -21.24 -4.10 21.92
N ARG A 122 -21.45 -5.30 21.35
CA ARG A 122 -22.46 -5.64 20.30
C ARG A 122 -22.75 -4.60 19.18
N TRP A 123 -21.83 -3.71 18.80
CA TRP A 123 -22.12 -2.68 17.80
C TRP A 123 -21.66 -3.14 16.41
N LYS A 124 -22.60 -3.64 15.61
CA LYS A 124 -22.33 -4.10 14.24
C LYS A 124 -22.63 -2.94 13.26
N MET A 125 -21.59 -2.19 12.88
CA MET A 125 -21.71 -1.16 11.83
C MET A 125 -22.14 -1.85 10.52
N SER A 126 -23.18 -1.36 9.85
CA SER A 126 -23.63 -1.94 8.59
C SER A 126 -22.53 -1.82 7.52
N HIS A 127 -22.26 -2.93 6.83
CA HIS A 127 -21.27 -3.00 5.75
C HIS A 127 -21.56 -1.99 4.63
N MET A 128 -22.83 -1.59 4.46
CA MET A 128 -23.23 -0.62 3.43
C MET A 128 -22.72 0.80 3.71
N VAL A 129 -22.46 1.15 4.98
CA VAL A 129 -21.94 2.48 5.36
C VAL A 129 -20.41 2.44 5.49
N SER A 130 -19.88 1.36 6.04
CA SER A 130 -18.43 1.23 6.28
C SER A 130 -17.60 1.21 4.99
N ARG A 131 -18.14 0.61 3.92
CA ARG A 131 -17.47 0.50 2.62
C ARG A 131 -17.26 1.85 1.94
N PRO A 132 -18.32 2.65 1.64
CA PRO A 132 -18.12 3.96 1.01
C PRO A 132 -17.30 4.90 1.90
N LEU A 133 -17.41 4.79 3.23
CA LEU A 133 -16.58 5.57 4.14
C LEU A 133 -15.10 5.21 4.03
N THR A 134 -14.77 3.92 4.01
CA THR A 134 -13.39 3.45 3.87
C THR A 134 -12.82 3.83 2.51
N VAL A 135 -13.57 3.57 1.43
CA VAL A 135 -13.14 3.91 0.06
C VAL A 135 -12.99 5.42 -0.09
N GLY A 136 -13.96 6.20 0.38
CA GLY A 136 -13.92 7.66 0.34
C GLY A 136 -12.73 8.21 1.09
N PHE A 137 -12.47 7.72 2.31
CA PHE A 137 -11.29 8.11 3.08
C PHE A 137 -9.99 7.82 2.31
N VAL A 138 -9.83 6.61 1.78
CA VAL A 138 -8.64 6.21 1.01
C VAL A 138 -8.46 7.05 -0.24
N VAL A 139 -9.52 7.30 -1.01
CA VAL A 139 -9.46 8.11 -2.24
C VAL A 139 -9.08 9.55 -1.90
N LEU A 140 -9.69 10.15 -0.88
CA LEU A 140 -9.41 11.52 -0.47
C LEU A 140 -7.97 11.68 0.02
N THR A 141 -7.49 10.80 0.89
CA THR A 141 -6.11 10.87 1.40
C THR A 141 -5.08 10.60 0.30
N THR A 142 -5.40 9.73 -0.66
CA THR A 142 -4.52 9.46 -1.81
C THR A 142 -4.42 10.71 -2.70
N GLY A 143 -5.56 11.34 -3.01
CA GLY A 143 -5.64 12.62 -3.71
C GLY A 143 -4.82 13.72 -3.05
N TRP A 144 -4.84 13.77 -1.71
CA TRP A 144 -4.27 14.88 -0.95
C TRP A 144 -2.79 14.71 -0.60
N LEU A 145 -2.34 13.51 -0.23
CA LEU A 145 -0.97 13.31 0.31
C LEU A 145 -0.10 12.42 -0.58
N PHE A 146 -0.70 11.56 -1.40
CA PHE A 146 0.04 10.59 -2.21
C PHE A 146 0.32 11.10 -3.62
N PHE A 147 -0.66 11.72 -4.28
CA PHE A 147 -0.50 12.21 -5.65
C PHE A 147 0.29 13.52 -5.82
N PRO A 148 0.22 14.52 -4.91
CA PRO A 148 0.93 15.78 -5.15
C PRO A 148 2.46 15.67 -5.34
N PRO A 149 3.20 14.82 -4.60
CA PRO A 149 4.61 14.55 -4.90
C PRO A 149 4.85 14.04 -6.34
N LEU A 150 3.97 13.16 -6.83
CA LEU A 150 4.08 12.57 -8.17
C LEU A 150 3.80 13.58 -9.28
N ILE A 151 2.83 14.46 -9.04
CA ILE A 151 2.47 15.54 -9.97
C ILE A 151 3.63 16.57 -10.03
N ARG A 152 4.19 16.96 -8.88
CA ARG A 152 5.33 17.89 -8.82
C ARG A 152 6.57 17.36 -9.53
N GLY A 153 6.86 16.06 -9.38
CA GLY A 153 7.98 15.41 -10.07
C GLY A 153 7.81 15.23 -11.58
N GLY A 154 6.68 15.66 -12.15
CA GLY A 154 6.36 15.52 -13.57
C GLY A 154 6.16 14.06 -14.01
N MET A 155 5.89 13.14 -13.08
CA MET A 155 5.83 11.70 -13.39
C MET A 155 4.72 11.38 -14.39
N PHE A 156 3.60 12.10 -14.35
CA PHE A 156 2.49 11.93 -15.30
C PHE A 156 2.86 12.33 -16.74
N GLU A 157 3.88 13.17 -16.93
CA GLU A 157 4.39 13.57 -18.24
C GLU A 157 5.60 12.74 -18.67
N LYS A 158 6.46 12.34 -17.72
CA LYS A 158 7.64 11.50 -17.96
C LYS A 158 7.26 10.05 -18.30
N LEU A 159 6.29 9.46 -17.59
CA LEU A 159 5.92 8.05 -17.75
C LEU A 159 5.42 7.72 -19.18
N PRO A 160 4.53 8.51 -19.82
CA PRO A 160 4.15 8.28 -21.21
C PRO A 160 5.33 8.42 -22.17
N ASN A 161 6.21 9.41 -21.97
CA ASN A 161 7.35 9.66 -22.83
C ASN A 161 8.39 8.54 -22.76
N GLU A 162 8.71 8.02 -21.58
CA GLU A 162 9.64 6.88 -21.44
C GLU A 162 9.07 5.59 -22.02
N VAL A 163 7.77 5.33 -21.85
CA VAL A 163 7.11 4.17 -22.45
C VAL A 163 7.09 4.29 -23.98
N LEU A 164 6.79 5.48 -24.52
CA LEU A 164 6.86 5.73 -25.96
C LEU A 164 8.28 5.55 -26.50
N LEU A 165 9.29 6.10 -25.82
CA LEU A 165 10.70 5.92 -26.20
C LEU A 165 11.11 4.45 -26.21
N CYS A 166 10.67 3.66 -25.23
CA CYS A 166 10.95 2.23 -25.17
C CYS A 166 10.26 1.47 -26.31
N ILE A 167 9.00 1.81 -26.61
CA ILE A 167 8.24 1.25 -27.75
C ILE A 167 8.93 1.61 -29.07
N ASP A 168 9.34 2.86 -29.25
CA ASP A 168 10.00 3.33 -30.47
C ASP A 168 11.38 2.69 -30.64
N PHE A 169 12.15 2.53 -29.56
CA PHE A 169 13.42 1.80 -29.57
C PHE A 169 13.23 0.33 -29.99
N VAL A 170 12.23 -0.35 -29.43
CA VAL A 170 11.90 -1.74 -29.77
C VAL A 170 11.44 -1.84 -31.22
N LYS A 171 10.56 -0.93 -31.68
CA LYS A 171 10.13 -0.87 -33.09
C LYS A 171 11.33 -0.68 -34.01
N HIS A 172 12.17 0.32 -33.76
CA HIS A 172 13.35 0.61 -34.59
C HIS A 172 14.29 -0.60 -34.67
N LYS A 173 14.52 -1.30 -33.56
CA LYS A 173 15.36 -2.50 -33.54
C LYS A 173 14.71 -3.70 -34.25
N LEU A 174 13.40 -3.86 -34.18
CA LEU A 174 12.67 -4.91 -34.89
C LEU A 174 12.59 -4.65 -36.39
N PHE A 175 12.38 -3.41 -36.82
CA PHE A 175 12.29 -3.05 -38.24
C PHE A 175 13.66 -3.04 -38.94
N ASN A 176 14.76 -2.72 -38.25
CA ASN A 176 16.11 -2.81 -38.82
C ASN A 176 16.68 -4.24 -38.89
N PHE A 177 16.07 -5.23 -38.22
CA PHE A 177 16.47 -6.64 -38.33
C PHE A 177 15.72 -7.40 -39.44
N GLY A 178 14.75 -6.75 -40.10
CA GLY A 178 13.93 -7.34 -41.16
C GLY A 178 14.27 -6.88 -42.59
N SER A 179 15.33 -6.10 -42.79
CA SER A 179 15.81 -5.65 -44.10
C SER A 179 17.17 -6.23 -44.46
#